data_AF-A0A061S7M9-F1
#
_entry.id   AF-A0A061S7M9-F1
#
_cell.length_a   1.000
_cell.length_b   1.000
_cell.length_c   1.000
_cell.angle_alpha   90.00
_cell.angle_beta   90.00
_cell.angle_gamma   90.00
#
_symmetry.space_group_name_H-M   'P 1'
#
loop_
_entity.id
_entity.type
_entity.pdbx_description
1 polymer ?
#
loop_
_entity_poly.entity_id
_entity_poly.type
_entity_poly.pdbx_seq_one_letter_code
_entity_poly.pdbx_strand_id
1 'polypeptide(L)'
;MGLPWYRVHTVVLNDPGRLIAVHLMHTSLVSGWAGSMAFYELAVFDPSDPVLNPMWRQGMFVLPFMTRLGITQSWGGWTISGETATNPGIWSYEGVAAAHIVLSGLLFGAAIWHWVFWDLELFRDPRTGNPALDLPKIFGIHLFLSGLLCFGFGAFHVTGLFGPGIWVSDPYGLTGSVQPVSPSWGADGFDPYNPGGIASHHIAAGILGIIAGLFHLCVRPPQRLYNGLRMGNIETVLSSSIAAVFWAAFVVAGTMWYGCAATPIELFGPTRYQWDQGYFQEEITKRVEKNLSDGKTLSEAWGQIPEKLAFYDYIGNVRLVIV
;
A
#
# COMPACT_ATOMS: atom_id res chain seq x y z
N MET A 1 25.68 20.88 -31.52
CA MET A 1 26.01 19.78 -30.59
C MET A 1 24.69 19.21 -30.09
N GLY A 2 24.47 17.89 -30.18
CA GLY A 2 23.20 17.27 -29.77
C GLY A 2 23.00 17.26 -28.24
N LEU A 3 21.85 16.77 -27.77
CA LEU A 3 21.59 16.56 -26.34
C LEU A 3 22.52 15.47 -25.78
N PRO A 4 23.15 15.67 -24.60
CA PRO A 4 23.81 14.59 -23.86
C PRO A 4 22.82 13.48 -23.47
N TRP A 5 23.31 12.24 -23.35
CA TRP A 5 22.49 11.05 -23.07
C TRP A 5 21.60 11.16 -21.81
N TYR A 6 22.08 11.84 -20.77
CA TYR A 6 21.34 12.01 -19.51
C TYR A 6 20.28 13.13 -19.56
N ARG A 7 20.12 13.81 -20.70
CA ARG A 7 19.12 14.87 -20.90
C ARG A 7 18.03 14.51 -21.91
N VAL A 8 18.01 13.27 -22.41
CA VAL A 8 17.08 12.87 -23.49
C VAL A 8 15.61 13.09 -23.15
N HIS A 9 15.22 13.00 -21.88
CA HIS A 9 13.83 13.25 -21.46
C HIS A 9 13.46 14.73 -21.30
N THR A 10 14.42 15.67 -21.39
CA THR A 10 14.11 17.11 -21.33
C THR A 10 13.24 17.58 -22.51
N VAL A 11 13.15 16.79 -23.58
CA VAL A 11 12.36 17.11 -24.77
C VAL A 11 10.85 17.19 -24.49
N VAL A 12 10.34 16.55 -23.43
CA VAL A 12 8.90 16.60 -23.08
C VAL A 12 8.55 17.71 -22.11
N LEU A 13 9.53 18.52 -21.68
CA LEU A 13 9.33 19.49 -20.59
C LEU A 13 8.34 20.62 -20.94
N ASN A 14 8.28 20.99 -22.22
CA ASN A 14 7.34 21.97 -22.77
C ASN A 14 6.29 21.34 -23.70
N ASP A 15 6.09 20.02 -23.61
CA ASP A 15 5.12 19.27 -24.43
C ASP A 15 4.17 18.49 -23.51
N PRO A 16 3.06 19.11 -23.05
CA PRO A 16 2.17 18.48 -22.09
C PRO A 16 1.54 17.18 -22.59
N GLY A 17 1.22 17.08 -23.89
CA GLY A 17 0.65 15.88 -24.49
C GLY A 17 1.60 14.68 -24.41
N ARG A 18 2.86 14.89 -24.80
CA ARG A 18 3.88 13.83 -24.69
C ARG A 18 4.35 13.58 -23.27
N LEU A 19 4.32 14.60 -22.40
CA LEU A 19 4.58 14.42 -20.97
C LEU A 19 3.54 13.49 -20.32
N ILE A 20 2.25 13.67 -20.64
CA ILE A 20 1.19 12.74 -20.20
C ILE A 20 1.42 11.35 -20.78
N ALA A 21 1.77 11.23 -22.06
CA ALA A 21 2.04 9.95 -22.70
C ALA A 21 3.13 9.14 -21.97
N VAL A 22 4.24 9.77 -21.59
CA VAL A 22 5.31 9.07 -20.85
C VAL A 22 4.92 8.75 -19.41
N HIS A 23 4.07 9.56 -18.76
CA HIS A 23 3.48 9.20 -17.46
C HIS A 23 2.55 7.98 -17.57
N LEU A 24 1.72 7.91 -18.61
CA LEU A 24 0.87 6.75 -18.90
C LEU A 24 1.70 5.50 -19.18
N MET A 25 2.78 5.62 -19.96
CA MET A 25 3.72 4.52 -20.20
C MET A 25 4.35 4.04 -18.89
N HIS A 26 4.87 4.94 -18.05
CA HIS A 26 5.42 4.57 -16.74
C HIS A 26 4.37 3.85 -15.88
N THR A 27 3.13 4.36 -15.83
CA THR A 27 2.04 3.74 -15.06
C THR A 27 1.67 2.36 -15.63
N SER A 28 1.66 2.20 -16.95
CA SER A 28 1.47 0.92 -17.63
C SER A 28 2.53 -0.10 -17.22
N LEU A 29 3.81 0.29 -17.21
CA LEU A 29 4.93 -0.58 -16.80
C LEU A 29 4.80 -1.02 -15.34
N VAL A 30 4.44 -0.10 -14.43
CA VAL A 30 4.24 -0.42 -13.01
C VAL A 30 3.04 -1.36 -12.80
N SER A 31 1.92 -1.11 -13.48
CA SER A 31 0.76 -2.02 -13.44
C SER A 31 1.08 -3.40 -14.02
N GLY A 32 1.86 -3.43 -15.11
CA GLY A 32 2.33 -4.67 -15.72
C GLY A 32 3.23 -5.46 -14.77
N TRP A 33 4.19 -4.79 -14.13
CA TRP A 33 5.04 -5.38 -13.10
C TRP A 33 4.21 -5.98 -11.95
N ALA A 34 3.19 -5.27 -11.45
CA ALA A 34 2.35 -5.76 -10.36
C ALA A 34 1.60 -7.04 -10.74
N GLY A 35 1.00 -7.08 -11.93
CA GLY A 35 0.32 -8.27 -12.45
C GLY A 35 1.29 -9.43 -12.68
N SER A 36 2.45 -9.18 -13.30
CA SER A 36 3.46 -10.21 -13.55
C SER A 36 4.07 -10.77 -12.27
N MET A 37 4.37 -9.92 -11.28
CA MET A 37 4.90 -10.35 -9.99
C MET A 37 3.88 -11.20 -9.23
N ALA A 38 2.60 -10.80 -9.24
CA ALA A 38 1.53 -11.58 -8.63
C ALA A 38 1.37 -12.96 -9.28
N PHE A 39 1.36 -13.04 -10.62
CA PHE A 39 1.33 -14.34 -11.30
C PHE A 39 2.57 -15.19 -11.05
N TYR A 40 3.76 -14.58 -10.96
CA TYR A 40 4.98 -15.28 -10.61
C TYR A 40 4.89 -15.88 -9.21
N GLU A 41 4.49 -15.10 -8.21
CA GLU A 41 4.32 -15.58 -6.85
C GLU A 41 3.28 -16.69 -6.77
N LEU A 42 2.11 -16.52 -7.40
CA LEU A 42 1.07 -17.56 -7.44
C LEU A 42 1.53 -18.86 -8.10
N ALA A 43 2.48 -18.81 -9.05
CA ALA A 43 3.01 -20.00 -9.71
C ALA A 43 3.96 -20.82 -8.82
N VAL A 44 4.53 -20.20 -7.78
CA VAL A 44 5.52 -20.84 -6.89
C VAL A 44 5.07 -20.95 -5.43
N PHE A 45 4.01 -20.25 -5.05
CA PHE A 45 3.47 -20.24 -3.70
C PHE A 45 2.84 -21.60 -3.33
N ASP A 46 3.23 -22.13 -2.17
CA ASP A 46 2.67 -23.32 -1.56
C ASP A 46 1.68 -22.94 -0.45
N PRO A 47 0.36 -23.11 -0.65
CA PRO A 47 -0.65 -22.77 0.34
C PRO A 47 -0.92 -23.89 1.37
N SER A 48 -0.17 -24.99 1.36
CA SER A 48 -0.52 -26.20 2.12
C SER A 48 -0.34 -26.09 3.63
N ASP A 49 0.55 -25.23 4.11
CA ASP A 49 0.86 -25.05 5.53
C ASP A 49 1.00 -23.56 5.90
N PRO A 50 -0.09 -22.91 6.36
CA PRO A 50 -0.05 -21.52 6.81
C PRO A 50 0.61 -21.35 8.19
N VAL A 51 0.97 -22.44 8.89
CA VAL A 51 1.56 -22.41 10.23
C VAL A 51 3.08 -22.34 10.15
N LEU A 52 3.73 -23.29 9.49
CA LEU A 52 5.21 -23.37 9.42
C LEU A 52 5.79 -22.97 8.06
N ASN A 53 4.96 -22.91 7.02
CA ASN A 53 5.34 -22.40 5.69
C ASN A 53 4.51 -21.18 5.22
N PRO A 54 4.29 -20.13 6.05
CA PRO A 54 3.52 -18.95 5.63
C PRO A 54 4.21 -18.15 4.53
N MET A 55 3.47 -17.23 3.88
CA MET A 55 3.93 -16.46 2.71
C MET A 55 5.30 -15.77 2.90
N TRP A 56 5.58 -15.23 4.09
CA TRP A 56 6.84 -14.54 4.36
C TRP A 56 8.05 -15.48 4.45
N ARG A 57 7.86 -16.78 4.66
CA ARG A 57 8.93 -17.80 4.58
C ARG A 57 9.30 -18.14 3.14
N GLN A 58 8.34 -17.98 2.23
CA GLN A 58 8.48 -18.38 0.82
C GLN A 58 9.02 -17.25 -0.07
N GLY A 59 9.39 -16.10 0.51
CA GLY A 59 9.85 -14.93 -0.24
C GLY A 59 8.74 -14.22 -1.01
N MET A 60 7.48 -14.37 -0.60
CA MET A 60 6.36 -13.66 -1.20
C MET A 60 6.43 -12.17 -0.84
N PHE A 61 6.32 -11.32 -1.86
CA PHE A 61 6.42 -9.88 -1.72
C PHE A 61 5.08 -9.20 -1.93
N VAL A 62 4.31 -9.53 -2.98
CA VAL A 62 3.04 -8.86 -3.32
C VAL A 62 1.80 -9.54 -2.73
N LEU A 63 1.81 -10.86 -2.48
CA LEU A 63 0.71 -11.54 -1.75
C LEU A 63 0.37 -10.89 -0.39
N PRO A 64 1.35 -10.51 0.46
CA PRO A 64 1.09 -9.77 1.69
C PRO A 64 0.25 -8.50 1.48
N PHE A 65 0.50 -7.74 0.41
CA PHE A 65 -0.21 -6.49 0.13
C PHE A 65 -1.63 -6.74 -0.36
N MET A 66 -1.85 -7.76 -1.17
CA MET A 66 -3.19 -8.20 -1.60
C MET A 66 -4.01 -8.68 -0.39
N THR A 67 -3.41 -9.54 0.44
CA THR A 67 -4.02 -10.13 1.63
C THR A 67 -4.40 -9.06 2.66
N ARG A 68 -3.53 -8.08 2.88
CA ARG A 68 -3.75 -6.96 3.80
C ARG A 68 -5.05 -6.21 3.52
N LEU A 69 -5.49 -6.15 2.26
CA LEU A 69 -6.65 -5.38 1.82
C LEU A 69 -7.87 -6.24 1.46
N GLY A 70 -7.87 -7.53 1.79
CA GLY A 70 -9.07 -8.36 1.70
C GLY A 70 -9.02 -9.49 0.68
N ILE A 71 -7.95 -9.62 -0.09
CA ILE A 71 -7.82 -10.69 -1.09
C ILE A 71 -7.15 -11.89 -0.44
N THR A 72 -7.95 -12.87 -0.01
CA THR A 72 -7.47 -14.01 0.77
C THR A 72 -7.64 -15.36 0.06
N GLN A 73 -8.30 -15.38 -1.10
CA GLN A 73 -8.73 -16.60 -1.76
C GLN A 73 -8.20 -16.71 -3.19
N SER A 74 -8.00 -17.93 -3.65
CA SER A 74 -7.54 -18.28 -5.00
C SER A 74 -8.61 -19.06 -5.77
N TRP A 75 -8.64 -18.90 -7.10
CA TRP A 75 -9.41 -19.78 -8.00
C TRP A 75 -8.93 -21.23 -7.98
N GLY A 76 -7.75 -21.51 -7.43
CA GLY A 76 -7.23 -22.85 -7.14
C GLY A 76 -7.88 -23.53 -5.92
N GLY A 77 -8.87 -22.91 -5.27
CA GLY A 77 -9.67 -23.54 -4.22
C GLY A 77 -9.06 -23.48 -2.83
N TRP A 78 -8.05 -22.64 -2.60
CA TRP A 78 -7.42 -22.44 -1.30
C TRP A 78 -7.60 -21.00 -0.79
N THR A 79 -7.50 -20.85 0.53
CA THR A 79 -7.45 -19.57 1.23
C THR A 79 -6.13 -19.43 1.98
N ILE A 80 -5.75 -18.20 2.31
CA ILE A 80 -4.51 -17.96 3.05
C ILE A 80 -4.52 -18.48 4.49
N SER A 81 -5.71 -18.69 5.07
CA SER A 81 -5.88 -19.30 6.39
C SER A 81 -5.88 -20.83 6.37
N GLY A 82 -5.69 -21.46 5.20
CA GLY A 82 -5.66 -22.93 5.04
C GLY A 82 -7.04 -23.58 4.85
N GLU A 83 -8.11 -22.79 4.82
CA GLU A 83 -9.46 -23.28 4.51
C GLU A 83 -9.62 -23.52 3.00
N THR A 84 -10.54 -24.42 2.62
CA THR A 84 -10.91 -24.64 1.22
C THR A 84 -11.84 -23.53 0.72
N ALA A 85 -11.42 -22.81 -0.32
CA ALA A 85 -12.26 -21.84 -1.00
C ALA A 85 -13.19 -22.55 -2.00
N THR A 86 -14.50 -22.45 -1.81
CA THR A 86 -15.49 -23.06 -2.71
C THR A 86 -15.94 -22.12 -3.83
N ASN A 87 -16.00 -20.82 -3.57
CA ASN A 87 -16.33 -19.81 -4.57
C ASN A 87 -15.69 -18.46 -4.21
N PRO A 88 -14.43 -18.22 -4.62
CA PRO A 88 -13.69 -16.99 -4.31
C PRO A 88 -14.19 -15.74 -5.06
N GLY A 89 -15.21 -15.88 -5.90
CA GLY A 89 -15.75 -14.77 -6.71
C GLY A 89 -14.74 -14.27 -7.75
N ILE A 90 -14.94 -13.02 -8.20
CA ILE A 90 -14.08 -12.39 -9.22
C ILE A 90 -12.76 -11.89 -8.62
N TRP A 91 -12.78 -11.38 -7.38
CA TRP A 91 -11.64 -10.75 -6.73
C TRP A 91 -10.82 -11.76 -5.92
N SER A 92 -10.27 -12.76 -6.61
CA SER A 92 -9.20 -13.63 -6.11
C SER A 92 -7.82 -13.01 -6.38
N TYR A 93 -6.74 -13.65 -5.93
CA TYR A 93 -5.38 -13.24 -6.30
C TYR A 93 -5.18 -13.20 -7.83
N GLU A 94 -5.69 -14.21 -8.55
CA GLU A 94 -5.63 -14.27 -10.01
C GLU A 94 -6.46 -13.17 -10.67
N GLY A 95 -7.66 -12.88 -10.13
CA GLY A 95 -8.51 -11.80 -10.60
C GLY A 95 -7.83 -10.43 -10.48
N VAL A 96 -7.15 -10.17 -9.36
CA VAL A 96 -6.36 -8.96 -9.15
C VAL A 96 -5.18 -8.89 -10.12
N ALA A 97 -4.43 -9.98 -10.28
CA ALA A 97 -3.31 -10.04 -11.21
C ALA A 97 -3.75 -9.78 -12.66
N ALA A 98 -4.85 -10.43 -13.10
CA ALA A 98 -5.43 -10.24 -14.43
C ALA A 98 -5.91 -8.79 -14.64
N ALA A 99 -6.57 -8.18 -13.66
CA ALA A 99 -7.00 -6.79 -13.73
C ALA A 99 -5.81 -5.83 -13.95
N HIS A 100 -4.68 -6.06 -13.29
CA HIS A 100 -3.47 -5.25 -13.46
C HIS A 100 -2.83 -5.41 -14.85
N ILE A 101 -2.86 -6.61 -15.44
CA ILE A 101 -2.38 -6.83 -16.82
C ILE A 101 -3.30 -6.13 -17.83
N VAL A 102 -4.62 -6.24 -17.67
CA VAL A 102 -5.58 -5.53 -18.54
C VAL A 102 -5.40 -4.01 -18.43
N LEU A 103 -5.30 -3.49 -17.20
CA LEU A 103 -5.04 -2.06 -16.97
C LEU A 103 -3.73 -1.61 -17.62
N SER A 104 -2.66 -2.41 -17.52
CA SER A 104 -1.38 -2.13 -18.18
C SER A 104 -1.54 -1.97 -19.69
N GLY A 105 -2.26 -2.88 -20.35
CA GLY A 105 -2.52 -2.81 -21.79
C GLY A 105 -3.34 -1.59 -22.21
N LEU A 106 -4.38 -1.26 -21.45
CA LEU A 106 -5.21 -0.07 -21.70
C LEU A 106 -4.39 1.23 -21.56
N LEU A 107 -3.57 1.34 -20.52
CA LEU A 107 -2.68 2.48 -20.28
C LEU A 107 -1.62 2.60 -21.39
N PHE A 108 -1.08 1.49 -21.87
CA PHE A 108 -0.14 1.46 -22.99
C PHE A 108 -0.79 2.01 -24.28
N GLY A 109 -2.00 1.54 -24.60
CA GLY A 109 -2.77 2.07 -25.74
C GLY A 109 -3.03 3.57 -25.62
N ALA A 110 -3.42 4.04 -24.43
CA ALA A 110 -3.61 5.46 -24.16
C ALA A 110 -2.31 6.28 -24.29
N ALA A 111 -1.17 5.73 -23.86
CA ALA A 111 0.14 6.37 -23.99
C ALA A 111 0.50 6.62 -25.47
N ILE A 112 0.28 5.62 -26.35
CA ILE A 112 0.51 5.77 -27.79
C ILE A 112 -0.38 6.86 -28.37
N TRP A 113 -1.66 6.86 -28.01
CA TRP A 113 -2.61 7.86 -28.49
C TRP A 113 -2.17 9.28 -28.09
N HIS A 114 -1.86 9.51 -26.81
CA HIS A 114 -1.42 10.82 -26.32
C HIS A 114 -0.09 11.28 -26.92
N TRP A 115 0.80 10.34 -27.26
CA TRP A 115 2.05 10.67 -27.93
C TRP A 115 1.84 11.18 -29.36
N VAL A 116 0.95 10.53 -30.10
CA VAL A 116 0.61 10.87 -31.49
C VAL A 116 -0.20 12.17 -31.54
N PHE A 117 -1.24 12.28 -30.72
CA PHE A 117 -2.15 13.42 -30.67
C PHE A 117 -1.76 14.40 -29.56
N TRP A 118 -0.51 14.86 -29.60
CA TRP A 118 0.08 15.71 -28.55
C TRP A 118 -0.36 17.18 -28.64
N ASP A 119 -0.64 17.69 -29.83
CA ASP A 119 -0.97 19.11 -30.07
C ASP A 119 -2.48 19.38 -29.93
N LEU A 120 -2.98 19.25 -28.71
CA LEU A 120 -4.38 19.56 -28.38
C LEU A 120 -4.51 21.01 -27.93
N GLU A 121 -5.59 21.67 -28.35
CA GLU A 121 -5.91 23.05 -27.94
C GLU A 121 -6.01 23.21 -26.41
N LEU A 122 -6.40 22.14 -25.71
CA LEU A 122 -6.43 22.06 -24.24
C LEU A 122 -5.08 22.44 -23.59
N PHE A 123 -3.96 22.16 -24.25
CA PHE A 123 -2.63 22.38 -23.70
C PHE A 123 -2.06 23.77 -24.00
N ARG A 124 -2.80 24.63 -24.72
CA ARG A 124 -2.36 25.96 -25.13
C ARG A 124 -3.00 27.05 -24.27
N ASP A 125 -2.25 28.09 -23.92
CA ASP A 125 -2.82 29.30 -23.32
C ASP A 125 -3.65 30.03 -24.38
N PRO A 126 -4.97 30.23 -24.18
CA PRO A 126 -5.84 30.87 -25.17
C PRO A 126 -5.40 32.28 -25.59
N ARG A 127 -4.58 32.96 -24.78
CA ARG A 127 -4.11 34.32 -25.06
C ARG A 127 -2.84 34.36 -25.91
N THR A 128 -2.00 33.32 -25.82
CA THR A 128 -0.68 33.32 -26.46
C THR A 128 -0.50 32.20 -27.49
N GLY A 129 -1.35 31.18 -27.46
CA GLY A 129 -1.23 29.98 -28.29
C GLY A 129 -0.06 29.06 -27.90
N ASN A 130 0.74 29.43 -26.90
CA ASN A 130 1.88 28.64 -26.43
C ASN A 130 1.43 27.53 -25.46
N PRO A 131 2.18 26.42 -25.35
CA PRO A 131 1.93 25.41 -24.33
C PRO A 131 1.96 26.01 -22.92
N ALA A 132 0.93 25.72 -22.11
CA ALA A 132 0.83 26.22 -20.75
C ALA A 132 0.03 25.26 -19.85
N LEU A 133 0.49 25.12 -18.60
CA LEU A 133 -0.20 24.35 -17.57
C LEU A 133 -0.47 25.25 -16.35
N ASP A 134 -1.73 25.36 -15.95
CA ASP A 134 -2.13 26.06 -14.73
C ASP A 134 -1.89 25.16 -13.50
N LEU A 135 -0.61 24.92 -13.17
CA LEU A 135 -0.17 23.99 -12.13
C LEU A 135 -0.89 24.17 -10.78
N PRO A 136 -1.13 25.39 -10.26
CA PRO A 136 -1.88 25.57 -9.02
C PRO A 136 -3.31 25.02 -9.07
N LYS A 137 -4.00 25.18 -10.21
CA LYS A 137 -5.36 24.66 -10.37
C LYS A 137 -5.34 23.14 -10.56
N ILE A 138 -4.39 22.62 -11.34
CA ILE A 138 -4.19 21.16 -11.51
C ILE A 138 -3.94 20.50 -10.14
N PHE A 139 -3.13 21.12 -9.27
CA PHE A 139 -2.94 20.67 -7.91
C PHE A 139 -4.25 20.59 -7.12
N GLY A 140 -5.11 21.61 -7.20
CA GLY A 140 -6.43 21.60 -6.57
C GLY A 140 -7.33 20.46 -7.07
N ILE A 141 -7.33 20.18 -8.39
CA ILE A 141 -8.09 19.07 -8.99
C ILE A 141 -7.59 17.73 -8.43
N HIS A 142 -6.27 17.48 -8.51
CA HIS A 142 -5.71 16.22 -8.04
C HIS A 142 -5.86 16.03 -6.53
N LEU A 143 -5.65 17.08 -5.73
CA LEU A 143 -5.85 17.02 -4.28
C LEU A 143 -7.30 16.71 -3.90
N PHE A 144 -8.27 17.31 -4.59
CA PHE A 144 -9.68 17.01 -4.39
C PHE A 144 -10.01 15.55 -4.70
N LEU A 145 -9.55 15.03 -5.83
CA LEU A 145 -9.74 13.62 -6.22
C LEU A 145 -9.03 12.67 -5.24
N SER A 146 -7.81 12.98 -4.80
CA SER A 146 -7.10 12.23 -3.77
C SER A 146 -7.84 12.24 -2.44
N GLY A 147 -8.44 13.37 -2.05
CA GLY A 147 -9.27 13.48 -0.86
C GLY A 147 -10.52 12.61 -0.92
N LEU A 148 -11.22 12.61 -2.06
CA LEU A 148 -12.39 11.73 -2.29
C LEU A 148 -12.02 10.25 -2.20
N LEU A 149 -10.93 9.85 -2.85
CA LEU A 149 -10.48 8.45 -2.83
C LEU A 149 -10.03 8.03 -1.42
N CYS A 150 -9.27 8.89 -0.72
CA CYS A 150 -8.81 8.64 0.65
C CYS A 150 -10.00 8.49 1.62
N PHE A 151 -10.97 9.42 1.56
CA PHE A 151 -12.19 9.34 2.34
C PHE A 151 -12.97 8.07 2.04
N GLY A 152 -13.20 7.77 0.76
CA GLY A 152 -13.96 6.59 0.35
C GLY A 152 -13.30 5.29 0.79
N PHE A 153 -11.98 5.19 0.67
CA PHE A 153 -11.23 4.03 1.16
C PHE A 153 -11.41 3.84 2.67
N GLY A 154 -11.26 4.90 3.47
CA GLY A 154 -11.46 4.83 4.92
C GLY A 154 -12.91 4.53 5.30
N ALA A 155 -13.87 5.26 4.74
CA ALA A 155 -15.27 5.22 5.11
C ALA A 155 -16.02 3.96 4.64
N PHE A 156 -15.57 3.34 3.54
CA PHE A 156 -16.26 2.21 2.91
C PHE A 156 -15.43 0.93 2.92
N HIS A 157 -14.18 0.97 2.43
CA HIS A 157 -13.36 -0.24 2.30
C HIS A 157 -12.87 -0.74 3.66
N VAL A 158 -12.23 0.13 4.44
CA VAL A 158 -11.61 -0.23 5.73
C VAL A 158 -12.66 -0.56 6.79
N THR A 159 -13.74 0.22 6.85
CA THR A 159 -14.84 0.00 7.81
C THR A 159 -15.68 -1.23 7.51
N GLY A 160 -15.51 -1.85 6.34
CA GLY A 160 -16.37 -2.92 5.86
C GLY A 160 -17.80 -2.49 5.52
N LEU A 161 -18.11 -1.18 5.53
CA LEU A 161 -19.44 -0.67 5.18
C LEU A 161 -19.79 -0.98 3.72
N PHE A 162 -18.81 -0.87 2.82
CA PHE A 162 -18.90 -1.27 1.43
C PHE A 162 -17.53 -1.70 0.92
N GLY A 163 -17.03 -2.77 1.53
CA GLY A 163 -15.75 -3.41 1.22
C GLY A 163 -15.45 -4.54 2.21
N PRO A 164 -14.31 -5.24 2.04
CA PRO A 164 -13.99 -6.40 2.86
C PRO A 164 -13.42 -6.04 4.24
N GLY A 165 -12.98 -4.80 4.48
CA GLY A 165 -12.16 -4.44 5.62
C GLY A 165 -10.66 -4.60 5.33
N ILE A 166 -9.87 -4.78 6.38
CA ILE A 166 -8.41 -4.96 6.31
C ILE A 166 -7.96 -6.11 7.22
N TRP A 167 -6.74 -6.59 7.03
CA TRP A 167 -6.15 -7.59 7.91
C TRP A 167 -5.93 -7.04 9.32
N VAL A 168 -6.41 -7.77 10.33
CA VAL A 168 -6.20 -7.53 11.76
C VAL A 168 -5.81 -8.85 12.41
N SER A 169 -4.99 -8.80 13.45
CA SER A 169 -4.61 -9.99 14.22
C SER A 169 -4.54 -9.70 15.71
N ASP A 170 -4.46 -10.77 16.50
CA ASP A 170 -4.12 -10.72 17.90
C ASP A 170 -2.65 -10.29 18.10
N PRO A 171 -2.25 -9.88 19.32
CA PRO A 171 -0.90 -9.38 19.60
C PRO A 171 0.23 -10.36 19.24
N TYR A 172 -0.05 -11.66 19.17
CA TYR A 172 0.92 -12.71 18.91
C TYR A 172 0.81 -13.31 17.50
N GLY A 173 -0.03 -12.73 16.62
CA GLY A 173 -0.12 -13.13 15.21
C GLY A 173 -0.61 -14.56 15.00
N LEU A 174 -1.51 -15.05 15.85
CA LEU A 174 -1.98 -16.43 15.79
C LEU A 174 -3.26 -16.58 14.96
N THR A 175 -4.13 -15.57 15.02
CA THR A 175 -5.54 -15.60 14.57
C THR A 175 -5.89 -14.49 13.59
N GLY A 176 -4.93 -14.07 12.76
CA GLY A 176 -5.13 -13.00 11.81
C GLY A 176 -6.20 -13.33 10.76
N SER A 177 -7.00 -12.32 10.44
CA SER A 177 -8.01 -12.40 9.40
C SER A 177 -8.38 -11.02 8.89
N VAL A 178 -9.06 -10.96 7.75
CA VAL A 178 -9.63 -9.71 7.23
C VAL A 178 -10.90 -9.40 8.00
N GLN A 179 -10.99 -8.19 8.55
CA GLN A 179 -12.12 -7.75 9.38
C GLN A 179 -12.52 -6.31 9.04
N PRO A 180 -13.81 -5.96 9.17
CA PRO A 180 -14.27 -4.59 9.25
C PRO A 180 -13.63 -3.85 10.44
N VAL A 181 -13.11 -2.65 10.22
CA VAL A 181 -12.43 -1.88 11.29
C VAL A 181 -13.17 -0.57 11.57
N SER A 182 -13.71 -0.45 12.79
CA SER A 182 -14.33 0.80 13.24
C SER A 182 -13.26 1.88 13.52
N PRO A 183 -13.52 3.16 13.16
CA PRO A 183 -12.56 4.24 13.40
C PRO A 183 -12.39 4.54 14.88
N SER A 184 -11.15 4.72 15.32
CA SER A 184 -10.84 5.26 16.65
C SER A 184 -10.53 6.76 16.55
N TRP A 185 -11.33 7.56 17.25
CA TRP A 185 -11.24 9.02 17.25
C TRP A 185 -10.51 9.58 18.48
N GLY A 186 -10.19 8.72 19.44
CA GLY A 186 -9.45 9.09 20.65
C GLY A 186 -7.95 9.21 20.39
N ALA A 187 -7.20 9.45 21.47
CA ALA A 187 -5.74 9.49 21.41
C ALA A 187 -5.12 8.15 20.99
N ASP A 188 -5.81 7.05 21.28
CA ASP A 188 -5.44 5.70 20.86
C ASP A 188 -5.49 5.51 19.34
N GLY A 189 -6.20 6.37 18.59
CA GLY A 189 -6.15 6.38 17.13
C GLY A 189 -4.79 6.80 16.54
N PHE A 190 -3.90 7.38 17.36
CA PHE A 190 -2.52 7.69 16.97
C PHE A 190 -1.52 6.61 17.37
N ASP A 191 -1.95 5.56 18.07
CA ASP A 191 -1.13 4.38 18.32
C ASP A 191 -0.89 3.64 17.00
N PRO A 192 0.37 3.46 16.55
CA PRO A 192 0.67 2.77 15.30
C PRO A 192 0.18 1.32 15.27
N TYR A 193 -0.09 0.68 16.40
CA TYR A 193 -0.59 -0.68 16.49
C TYR A 193 -2.12 -0.76 16.55
N ASN A 194 -2.84 0.38 16.58
CA ASN A 194 -4.29 0.40 16.58
C ASN A 194 -4.85 0.49 15.15
N PRO A 195 -5.50 -0.58 14.62
CA PRO A 195 -6.08 -0.54 13.28
C PRO A 195 -7.20 0.47 13.14
N GLY A 196 -7.91 0.81 14.23
CA GLY A 196 -8.95 1.86 14.24
C GLY A 196 -8.40 3.24 13.89
N GLY A 197 -7.11 3.48 14.16
CA GLY A 197 -6.38 4.67 13.74
C GLY A 197 -6.24 4.80 12.21
N ILE A 198 -6.14 3.67 11.51
CA ILE A 198 -6.05 3.65 10.03
C ILE A 198 -7.37 4.14 9.43
N ALA A 199 -8.50 3.67 9.94
CA ALA A 199 -9.82 4.07 9.46
C ALA A 199 -10.08 5.57 9.73
N SER A 200 -9.84 6.05 10.96
CA SER A 200 -10.04 7.45 11.31
C SER A 200 -9.08 8.38 10.56
N HIS A 201 -7.83 7.97 10.35
CA HIS A 201 -6.85 8.70 9.53
C HIS A 201 -7.39 8.94 8.11
N HIS A 202 -7.80 7.90 7.40
CA HIS A 202 -8.26 8.02 6.02
C HIS A 202 -9.53 8.87 5.89
N ILE A 203 -10.47 8.74 6.84
CA ILE A 203 -11.69 9.55 6.86
C ILE A 203 -11.36 11.02 7.11
N ALA A 204 -10.59 11.34 8.15
CA ALA A 204 -10.27 12.73 8.50
C ALA A 204 -9.36 13.40 7.46
N ALA A 205 -8.30 12.72 7.03
CA ALA A 205 -7.38 13.24 6.00
C ALA A 205 -8.08 13.37 4.64
N GLY A 206 -8.99 12.46 4.30
CA GLY A 206 -9.82 12.55 3.10
C GLY A 206 -10.73 13.78 3.10
N ILE A 207 -11.44 14.02 4.20
CA ILE A 207 -12.27 15.24 4.37
C ILE A 207 -11.41 16.50 4.25
N LEU A 208 -10.26 16.53 4.92
CA LEU A 208 -9.34 17.67 4.83
C LEU A 208 -8.82 17.87 3.40
N GLY A 209 -8.48 16.79 2.68
CA GLY A 209 -8.04 16.82 1.29
C GLY A 209 -9.12 17.37 0.35
N ILE A 210 -10.38 17.02 0.57
CA ILE A 210 -11.52 17.58 -0.18
C ILE A 210 -11.63 19.09 0.05
N ILE A 211 -11.61 19.54 1.31
CA ILE A 211 -11.72 20.96 1.67
C ILE A 211 -10.53 21.74 1.10
N ALA A 212 -9.31 21.23 1.26
CA ALA A 212 -8.10 21.86 0.75
C ALA A 212 -8.06 21.87 -0.79
N GLY A 213 -8.51 20.80 -1.44
CA GLY A 213 -8.65 20.73 -2.90
C GLY A 213 -9.59 21.81 -3.43
N LEU A 214 -10.77 21.97 -2.80
CA LEU A 214 -11.70 23.05 -3.13
C LEU A 214 -11.09 24.44 -2.91
N PHE A 215 -10.39 24.65 -1.79
CA PHE A 215 -9.66 25.89 -1.56
C PHE A 215 -8.67 26.20 -2.70
N HIS A 216 -7.86 25.21 -3.11
CA HIS A 216 -6.89 25.37 -4.19
C HIS A 216 -7.51 25.53 -5.59
N LEU A 217 -8.76 25.12 -5.78
CA LEU A 217 -9.54 25.40 -6.99
C LEU A 217 -10.08 26.82 -7.00
N CYS A 218 -10.54 27.31 -5.85
CA CYS A 218 -11.21 28.60 -5.73
C CYS A 218 -10.26 29.79 -5.51
N VAL A 219 -9.05 29.56 -4.98
CA VAL A 219 -8.15 30.63 -4.54
C VAL A 219 -6.84 30.60 -5.33
N ARG A 220 -6.49 31.72 -5.98
CA ARG A 220 -5.20 31.86 -6.68
C ARG A 220 -4.04 32.06 -5.71
N PRO A 221 -2.84 31.56 -6.02
CA PRO A 221 -1.67 31.79 -5.19
C PRO A 221 -1.36 33.28 -5.00
N PRO A 222 -0.96 33.72 -3.79
CA PRO A 222 -0.42 35.05 -3.58
C PRO A 222 0.79 35.32 -4.48
N GLN A 223 0.89 36.53 -5.05
CA GLN A 223 1.95 36.91 -5.99
C GLN A 223 3.36 36.66 -5.43
N ARG A 224 3.56 36.92 -4.14
CA ARG A 224 4.85 36.68 -3.46
C ARG A 224 5.24 35.21 -3.50
N LEU A 225 4.29 34.29 -3.25
CA LEU A 225 4.54 32.85 -3.27
C LEU A 225 4.72 32.34 -4.70
N TYR A 226 3.89 32.80 -5.63
CA TYR A 226 4.01 32.41 -7.04
C TYR A 226 5.41 32.71 -7.60
N ASN A 227 5.92 33.90 -7.31
CA ASN A 227 7.24 34.33 -7.74
C ASN A 227 8.37 33.66 -6.94
N GLY A 228 8.22 33.59 -5.62
CA GLY A 228 9.24 33.01 -4.73
C GLY A 228 9.49 31.53 -5.00
N LEU A 229 8.43 30.76 -5.27
CA LEU A 229 8.51 29.31 -5.53
C LEU A 229 8.55 28.94 -7.01
N ARG A 230 8.51 29.93 -7.91
CA ARG A 230 8.53 29.73 -9.38
C ARG A 230 7.41 28.80 -9.85
N MET A 231 6.18 29.03 -9.41
CA MET A 231 5.02 28.15 -9.67
C MET A 231 4.60 28.03 -11.14
N GLY A 232 5.23 28.78 -12.06
CA GLY A 232 5.08 28.60 -13.51
C GLY A 232 6.04 27.57 -14.12
N ASN A 233 7.03 27.08 -13.37
CA ASN A 233 7.97 26.05 -13.82
C ASN A 233 7.55 24.69 -13.23
N ILE A 234 7.29 23.70 -14.07
CA ILE A 234 6.91 22.35 -13.65
C ILE A 234 7.99 21.64 -12.79
N GLU A 235 9.27 21.99 -12.95
CA GLU A 235 10.35 21.41 -12.16
C GLU A 235 10.24 21.73 -10.66
N THR A 236 9.58 22.84 -10.28
CA THR A 236 9.32 23.12 -8.85
C THR A 236 8.38 22.06 -8.26
N VAL A 237 7.37 21.62 -9.04
CA VAL A 237 6.45 20.55 -8.66
C VAL A 237 7.20 19.23 -8.57
N LEU A 238 8.09 18.94 -9.53
CA LEU A 238 8.95 17.75 -9.49
C LEU A 238 9.79 17.73 -8.21
N SER A 239 10.45 18.85 -7.88
CA SER A 239 11.29 18.97 -6.68
C SER A 239 10.51 18.74 -5.39
N SER A 240 9.38 19.43 -5.20
CA SER A 240 8.56 19.24 -3.99
C SER A 240 7.92 17.86 -3.91
N SER A 241 7.56 17.26 -5.05
CA SER A 241 6.98 15.91 -5.11
C SER A 241 8.00 14.85 -4.72
N ILE A 242 9.26 14.98 -5.17
CA ILE A 242 10.35 14.07 -4.76
C ILE A 242 10.55 14.14 -3.24
N ALA A 243 10.54 15.34 -2.65
CA ALA A 243 10.66 15.49 -1.21
C ALA A 243 9.53 14.78 -0.44
N ALA A 244 8.28 14.90 -0.92
CA ALA A 244 7.13 14.22 -0.33
C ALA A 244 7.21 12.69 -0.46
N VAL A 245 7.60 12.18 -1.64
CA VAL A 245 7.75 10.74 -1.90
C VAL A 245 8.88 10.15 -1.05
N PHE A 246 10.02 10.83 -0.94
CA PHE A 246 11.13 10.43 -0.09
C PHE A 246 10.71 10.36 1.38
N TRP A 247 10.00 11.37 1.88
CA TRP A 247 9.49 11.35 3.25
C TRP A 247 8.55 10.16 3.49
N ALA A 248 7.61 9.89 2.57
CA ALA A 248 6.72 8.73 2.66
C ALA A 248 7.51 7.40 2.66
N ALA A 249 8.57 7.29 1.84
CA ALA A 249 9.44 6.12 1.81
C ALA A 249 10.12 5.86 3.17
N PHE A 250 10.60 6.91 3.85
CA PHE A 250 11.18 6.78 5.19
C PHE A 250 10.15 6.34 6.23
N VAL A 251 8.93 6.88 6.18
CA VAL A 251 7.86 6.48 7.09
C VAL A 251 7.52 5.01 6.91
N VAL A 252 7.30 4.54 5.68
CA VAL A 252 6.93 3.13 5.44
C VAL A 252 8.09 2.17 5.73
N ALA A 253 9.34 2.57 5.50
CA ALA A 253 10.50 1.80 5.91
C ALA A 253 10.56 1.64 7.43
N GLY A 254 10.34 2.73 8.17
CA GLY A 254 10.25 2.70 9.63
C GLY A 254 9.13 1.78 10.12
N THR A 255 7.90 1.97 9.64
CA THR A 255 6.76 1.14 10.09
C THR A 255 6.91 -0.33 9.72
N MET A 256 7.53 -0.64 8.58
CA MET A 256 7.83 -2.02 8.19
C MET A 256 8.88 -2.68 9.10
N TRP A 257 9.84 -1.89 9.60
CA TRP A 257 10.91 -2.38 10.46
C TRP A 257 10.50 -2.54 11.93
N TYR A 258 9.78 -1.57 12.48
CA TYR A 258 9.30 -1.58 13.87
C TYR A 258 7.98 -2.34 14.05
N GLY A 259 7.23 -2.55 12.96
CA GLY A 259 5.88 -3.07 12.99
C GLY A 259 4.84 -1.98 13.27
N CYS A 260 3.66 -2.13 12.67
CA CYS A 260 2.45 -1.36 12.95
C CYS A 260 1.22 -2.21 12.54
N ALA A 261 0.01 -1.69 12.78
CA ALA A 261 -1.24 -2.34 12.37
C ALA A 261 -1.31 -2.65 10.87
N ALA A 262 -0.59 -1.89 10.03
CA ALA A 262 -0.53 -2.10 8.57
C ALA A 262 0.59 -3.04 8.11
N THR A 263 1.42 -3.56 9.01
CA THR A 263 2.50 -4.52 8.71
C THR A 263 2.45 -5.72 9.66
N PRO A 264 1.34 -6.49 9.65
CA PRO A 264 1.13 -7.63 10.55
C PRO A 264 2.14 -8.77 10.30
N ILE A 265 2.57 -9.42 11.38
CA ILE A 265 3.63 -10.44 11.34
C ILE A 265 3.24 -11.72 10.58
N GLU A 266 1.95 -12.00 10.44
CA GLU A 266 1.47 -13.15 9.64
C GLU A 266 1.66 -12.95 8.15
N LEU A 267 1.73 -11.69 7.69
CA LEU A 267 1.94 -11.37 6.29
C LEU A 267 3.41 -11.05 6.00
N PHE A 268 4.14 -10.46 6.94
CA PHE A 268 5.49 -9.93 6.72
C PHE A 268 6.60 -10.57 7.57
N GLY A 269 6.25 -11.52 8.44
CA GLY A 269 7.17 -12.13 9.41
C GLY A 269 7.36 -11.31 10.69
N PRO A 270 7.89 -11.91 11.76
CA PRO A 270 8.15 -11.23 13.02
C PRO A 270 9.29 -10.22 12.91
N THR A 271 9.24 -9.21 13.77
CA THR A 271 10.28 -8.16 13.84
C THR A 271 11.47 -8.63 14.67
N ARG A 272 12.64 -8.02 14.44
CA ARG A 272 13.81 -8.26 15.30
C ARG A 272 13.60 -7.88 16.76
N TYR A 273 12.77 -6.87 17.03
CA TYR A 273 12.55 -6.37 18.38
C TYR A 273 11.80 -7.37 19.26
N GLN A 274 10.92 -8.18 18.65
CA GLN A 274 10.25 -9.27 19.35
C GLN A 274 11.23 -10.35 19.81
N TRP A 275 12.29 -10.63 19.03
CA TRP A 275 13.37 -11.53 19.45
C TRP A 275 14.27 -10.89 20.51
N ASP A 276 14.75 -9.67 20.26
CA ASP A 276 15.66 -8.94 21.15
C ASP A 276 15.10 -8.79 22.58
N GLN A 277 13.77 -8.80 22.74
CA GLN A 277 13.05 -8.65 24.01
C GLN A 277 12.45 -9.96 24.55
N GLY A 278 12.61 -11.10 23.87
CA GLY A 278 12.00 -12.36 24.28
C GLY A 278 10.46 -12.34 24.28
N TYR A 279 9.84 -11.58 23.38
CA TYR A 279 8.39 -11.32 23.35
C TYR A 279 7.54 -12.59 23.27
N PHE A 280 7.89 -13.51 22.35
CA PHE A 280 7.18 -14.77 22.20
C PHE A 280 7.56 -15.76 23.31
N GLN A 281 8.84 -15.80 23.71
CA GLN A 281 9.31 -16.60 24.83
C GLN A 281 8.56 -16.30 26.14
N GLU A 282 8.34 -15.03 26.45
CA GLU A 282 7.60 -14.60 27.65
C GLU A 282 6.15 -15.10 27.63
N GLU A 283 5.46 -14.97 26.50
CA GLU A 283 4.08 -15.47 26.36
C GLU A 283 4.00 -17.00 26.41
N ILE A 284 4.95 -17.70 25.80
CA ILE A 284 5.06 -19.17 25.89
C ILE A 284 5.22 -19.57 27.36
N THR A 285 6.16 -18.94 28.07
CA THR A 285 6.44 -19.21 29.49
C THR A 285 5.20 -19.00 30.34
N LYS A 286 4.52 -17.87 30.15
CA LYS A 286 3.27 -17.54 30.84
C LYS A 286 2.17 -18.57 30.60
N ARG A 287 1.99 -19.06 29.37
CA ARG A 287 1.00 -20.11 29.04
C ARG A 287 1.36 -21.44 29.69
N VAL A 288 2.64 -21.82 29.68
CA VAL A 288 3.12 -23.05 30.33
C VAL A 288 2.92 -22.98 31.84
N GLU A 289 3.30 -21.88 32.49
CA GLU A 289 3.12 -21.67 33.93
C GLU A 289 1.65 -21.73 34.33
N LYS A 290 0.76 -21.08 33.56
CA LYS A 290 -0.68 -21.18 33.77
C LYS A 290 -1.16 -22.62 33.68
N ASN A 291 -0.76 -23.36 32.64
CA ASN A 291 -1.11 -24.76 32.45
C ASN A 291 -0.65 -25.64 33.62
N LEU A 292 0.56 -25.42 34.14
CA LEU A 292 1.06 -26.10 35.34
C LEU A 292 0.26 -25.74 36.59
N SER A 293 -0.11 -24.47 36.75
CA SER A 293 -0.95 -24.03 37.88
C SER A 293 -2.37 -24.61 37.85
N ASP A 294 -2.88 -24.92 36.65
CA ASP A 294 -4.14 -25.63 36.44
C ASP A 294 -4.02 -27.15 36.70
N GLY A 295 -2.86 -27.62 37.18
CA GLY A 295 -2.63 -29.01 37.59
C GLY A 295 -2.16 -29.95 36.47
N LYS A 296 -1.83 -29.42 35.28
CA LYS A 296 -1.30 -30.24 34.17
C LYS A 296 0.14 -30.66 34.45
N THR A 297 0.54 -31.80 33.91
CA THR A 297 1.95 -32.22 33.90
C THR A 297 2.78 -31.32 32.98
N LEU A 298 4.11 -31.34 33.13
CA LEU A 298 5.01 -30.59 32.25
C LEU A 298 4.81 -30.93 30.77
N SER A 299 4.64 -32.22 30.45
CA SER A 299 4.41 -32.66 29.07
C SER A 299 3.09 -32.14 28.50
N GLU A 300 2.02 -32.14 29.29
CA GLU A 300 0.71 -31.61 28.87
C GLU A 300 0.74 -30.09 28.75
N ALA A 301 1.46 -29.40 29.63
CA ALA A 301 1.59 -27.95 29.59
C ALA A 301 2.30 -27.47 28.30
N TRP A 302 3.40 -28.12 27.92
CA TRP A 302 4.10 -27.85 26.66
C TRP A 302 3.34 -28.34 25.44
N GLY A 303 2.67 -29.49 25.52
CA GLY A 303 1.86 -30.04 24.41
C GLY A 303 0.65 -29.19 24.01
N GLN A 304 0.31 -28.16 24.81
CA GLN A 304 -0.77 -27.22 24.50
C GLN A 304 -0.29 -25.89 23.91
N ILE A 305 1.03 -25.70 23.74
CA ILE A 305 1.56 -24.51 23.09
C ILE A 305 1.36 -24.64 21.57
N PRO A 306 0.72 -23.66 20.90
CA PRO A 306 0.54 -23.71 19.45
C PRO A 306 1.89 -23.73 18.72
N GLU A 307 2.03 -24.59 17.72
CA GLU A 307 3.24 -24.65 16.90
C GLU A 307 3.57 -23.31 16.25
N LYS A 308 2.55 -22.57 15.79
CA LYS A 308 2.71 -21.20 15.23
C LYS A 308 3.41 -20.26 16.22
N LEU A 309 3.03 -20.32 17.50
CA LEU A 309 3.61 -19.47 18.55
C LEU A 309 5.06 -19.87 18.83
N ALA A 310 5.34 -21.16 18.95
CA ALA A 310 6.70 -21.67 19.14
C ALA A 310 7.60 -21.33 17.93
N PHE A 311 7.05 -21.37 16.71
CA PHE A 311 7.77 -21.04 15.50
C PHE A 311 8.15 -19.56 15.42
N TYR A 312 7.36 -18.65 15.98
CA TYR A 312 7.76 -17.25 16.09
C TYR A 312 8.94 -17.04 17.05
N ASP A 313 9.11 -17.90 18.07
CA ASP A 313 10.24 -17.88 19.01
C ASP A 313 11.50 -18.58 18.47
N TYR A 314 11.78 -18.41 17.17
CA TYR A 314 12.93 -18.98 16.48
C TYR A 314 13.72 -17.92 15.73
N ILE A 315 15.02 -17.81 16.02
CA ILE A 315 15.90 -16.78 15.45
C ILE A 315 15.95 -16.79 13.91
N GLY A 316 15.78 -17.95 13.27
CA GLY A 316 15.78 -18.06 11.81
C GLY A 316 14.55 -17.42 11.13
N ASN A 317 13.58 -16.96 11.93
CA ASN A 317 12.41 -16.20 11.46
C ASN A 317 12.54 -14.70 11.72
N VAL A 318 13.58 -14.25 12.43
CA VAL A 318 13.83 -12.83 12.66
C VAL A 318 14.08 -12.15 11.33
N ARG A 319 13.21 -11.20 11.00
CA ARG A 319 13.39 -10.39 9.80
C ARG A 319 14.59 -9.48 9.95
N LEU A 320 15.64 -9.75 9.19
CA LEU A 320 16.71 -8.80 8.87
C LEU A 320 16.33 -8.16 7.54
N VAL A 321 15.90 -6.89 7.56
CA VAL A 321 15.58 -6.19 6.32
C VAL A 321 16.91 -5.91 5.62
N ILE A 322 17.12 -6.56 4.48
CA ILE A 322 18.00 -6.03 3.43
C ILE A 322 17.09 -5.09 2.63
N VAL A 323 17.19 -3.78 2.88
CA VAL A 323 16.63 -2.75 1.98
C VAL A 323 17.55 -2.65 0.78
#